data_AF-A0A7V9EW22-F1
#
_entry.id   AF-A0A7V9EW22-F1
#
_cell.length_a   1.000
_cell.length_b   1.000
_cell.length_c   1.000
_cell.angle_alpha   90.00
_cell.angle_beta   90.00
_cell.angle_gamma   90.00
#
_symmetry.space_group_name_H-M   'P 1'
#
loop_
_entity.id
_entity.type
_entity.pdbx_description
1 polymer ?
#
loop_
_entity_poly.entity_id
_entity_poly.type
_entity_poly.pdbx_seq_one_letter_code
_entity_poly.pdbx_strand_id
1 'polypeptide(L)'
;MTLDPEDLTYRARALAQTHPLTRLAGQYVEKAVGEQRTSQPIVEIGIWAGGALIDGYCLRRVEEDDAGFVLSAVEGVETDLGELDAEAGRIAAEVRTGAGDYLLGDDGRTVDALDRLVHSQVDRRLDHWRDSIDDTAWAELEEYLTWWVVKGYAFRIAESQAGAIA
;
A
#
# COMPACT_ATOMS: atom_id res chain seq x y z
N MET A 1 -23.32 3.90 5.34
CA MET A 1 -22.72 5.15 5.85
C MET A 1 -21.28 5.07 5.45
N THR A 2 -20.86 5.95 4.54
CA THR A 2 -19.49 5.99 4.03
C THR A 2 -18.54 6.30 5.19
N LEU A 3 -17.49 5.50 5.36
CA LEU A 3 -16.51 5.70 6.44
C LEU A 3 -15.77 7.04 6.29
N ASP A 4 -15.33 7.67 7.37
CA ASP A 4 -14.41 8.81 7.24
C ASP A 4 -12.94 8.32 7.03
N PRO A 5 -11.98 9.22 6.73
CA PRO A 5 -10.58 8.82 6.55
C PRO A 5 -9.96 8.14 7.78
N GLU A 6 -10.39 8.51 8.99
CA GLU A 6 -9.85 7.93 10.22
C GLU A 6 -10.31 6.48 10.40
N ASP A 7 -11.60 6.22 10.16
CA ASP A 7 -12.19 4.90 10.17
C ASP A 7 -11.58 4.00 9.08
N LEU A 8 -11.36 4.54 7.87
CA LEU A 8 -10.68 3.84 6.78
C LEU A 8 -9.28 3.39 7.21
N THR A 9 -8.47 4.33 7.70
CA THR A 9 -7.11 4.05 8.17
C THR A 9 -7.10 3.04 9.32
N TYR A 10 -8.00 3.17 10.31
CA TYR A 10 -8.10 2.25 11.43
C TYR A 10 -8.41 0.82 10.97
N ARG A 11 -9.43 0.67 10.12
CA ARG A 11 -9.83 -0.63 9.58
C ARG A 11 -8.77 -1.24 8.68
N ALA A 12 -8.09 -0.43 7.86
CA ALA A 12 -7.01 -0.89 6.99
C ALA A 12 -5.87 -1.51 7.81
N ARG A 13 -5.45 -0.85 8.91
CA ARG A 13 -4.43 -1.38 9.82
C ARG A 13 -4.90 -2.64 10.55
N ALA A 14 -6.14 -2.65 11.02
CA ALA A 14 -6.71 -3.83 11.68
C ALA A 14 -6.77 -5.02 10.71
N LEU A 15 -7.16 -4.77 9.45
CA LEU A 15 -7.19 -5.76 8.38
C LEU A 15 -5.77 -6.27 8.10
N ALA A 16 -4.78 -5.38 7.98
CA ALA A 16 -3.37 -5.72 7.76
C ALA A 16 -2.82 -6.70 8.79
N GLN A 17 -3.25 -6.64 10.06
CA GLN A 17 -2.84 -7.60 11.10
C GLN A 17 -3.30 -9.04 10.86
N THR A 18 -4.31 -9.23 10.01
CA THR A 18 -4.84 -10.57 9.67
C THR A 18 -4.20 -11.15 8.41
N HIS A 19 -3.24 -10.44 7.80
CA HIS A 19 -2.58 -10.82 6.54
C HIS A 19 -3.54 -11.30 5.44
N PRO A 20 -4.55 -10.50 5.07
CA PRO A 20 -5.66 -11.00 4.28
C PRO A 20 -5.35 -10.88 2.78
N LEU A 21 -4.09 -11.10 2.41
CA LEU A 21 -3.59 -10.97 1.05
C LEU A 21 -4.12 -12.10 0.17
N THR A 22 -4.35 -11.83 -1.11
CA THR A 22 -4.45 -12.89 -2.11
C THR A 22 -3.11 -13.65 -2.18
N ARG A 23 -3.11 -14.82 -2.83
CA ARG A 23 -1.87 -15.55 -3.09
C ARG A 23 -0.85 -14.70 -3.87
N LEU A 24 -1.31 -13.95 -4.88
CA LEU A 24 -0.45 -13.11 -5.72
C LEU A 24 0.13 -11.94 -4.91
N ALA A 25 -0.69 -11.24 -4.14
CA ALA A 25 -0.21 -10.17 -3.25
C ALA A 25 0.76 -10.70 -2.19
N GLY A 26 0.52 -11.89 -1.62
CA GLY A 26 1.45 -12.54 -0.70
C GLY A 26 2.82 -12.81 -1.35
N GLN A 27 2.82 -13.43 -2.54
CA GLN A 27 4.05 -13.70 -3.30
C GLN A 27 4.79 -12.41 -3.67
N TYR A 28 4.05 -11.36 -4.04
CA TYR A 28 4.62 -10.06 -4.36
C TYR A 28 5.29 -9.43 -3.14
N VAL A 29 4.62 -9.43 -1.98
CA VAL A 29 5.20 -8.89 -0.73
C VAL A 29 6.47 -9.63 -0.36
N GLU A 30 6.48 -10.97 -0.41
CA GLU A 30 7.67 -11.77 -0.11
C GLU A 30 8.84 -11.43 -1.03
N LYS A 31 8.58 -11.31 -2.34
CA LYS A 31 9.58 -10.92 -3.34
C LYS A 31 10.11 -9.51 -3.08
N ALA A 32 9.20 -8.53 -2.96
CA ALA A 32 9.56 -7.13 -2.77
C ALA A 32 10.35 -6.94 -1.47
N VAL A 33 9.89 -7.52 -0.35
CA VAL A 33 10.62 -7.47 0.93
C VAL A 33 11.98 -8.15 0.83
N GLY A 34 12.07 -9.30 0.17
CA GLY A 34 13.34 -9.99 -0.07
C GLY A 34 14.36 -9.12 -0.80
N GLU A 35 13.93 -8.46 -1.88
CA GLU A 35 14.76 -7.51 -2.65
C GLU A 35 15.15 -6.29 -1.80
N GLN A 36 14.20 -5.69 -1.08
CA GLN A 36 14.48 -4.52 -0.24
C GLN A 36 15.44 -4.84 0.91
N ARG A 37 15.32 -5.99 1.57
CA ARG A 37 16.23 -6.39 2.66
C ARG A 37 17.70 -6.50 2.24
N THR A 38 17.97 -6.68 0.95
CA THR A 38 19.34 -6.82 0.42
C THR A 38 19.85 -5.57 -0.28
N SER A 39 18.96 -4.66 -0.67
CA SER A 39 19.30 -3.43 -1.39
C SER A 39 19.35 -2.19 -0.49
N GLN A 40 18.71 -2.25 0.68
CA GLN A 40 18.66 -1.12 1.61
C GLN A 40 19.92 -1.03 2.50
N PRO A 41 20.33 0.18 2.91
CA PRO A 41 21.45 0.37 3.83
C PRO A 41 21.27 -0.33 5.19
N ILE A 42 20.01 -0.51 5.61
CA ILE A 42 19.62 -1.19 6.84
C ILE A 42 18.43 -2.11 6.54
N VAL A 43 18.47 -3.35 7.04
CA VAL A 43 17.49 -4.42 6.72
C VAL A 43 16.07 -4.03 7.14
N GLU A 44 15.94 -3.32 8.25
CA GLU A 44 14.69 -2.82 8.83
C GLU A 44 13.89 -1.98 7.83
N ILE A 45 14.57 -1.18 7.00
CA ILE A 45 13.92 -0.35 5.97
C ILE A 45 13.12 -1.24 4.99
N GLY A 46 13.67 -2.39 4.61
CA GLY A 46 12.96 -3.34 3.75
C GLY A 46 11.77 -4.03 4.44
N ILE A 47 11.85 -4.25 5.74
CA ILE A 47 10.70 -4.76 6.54
C ILE A 47 9.61 -3.69 6.62
N TRP A 48 10.01 -2.43 6.75
CA TRP A 48 9.09 -1.29 6.81
C TRP A 48 8.34 -1.08 5.50
N ALA A 49 9.04 -1.21 4.37
CA ALA A 49 8.44 -1.22 3.03
C ALA A 49 7.33 -2.28 2.92
N GLY A 50 7.59 -3.51 3.39
CA GLY A 50 6.58 -4.57 3.39
C GLY A 50 5.34 -4.22 4.21
N GLY A 51 5.52 -3.66 5.41
CA GLY A 51 4.41 -3.21 6.24
C GLY A 51 3.61 -2.05 5.61
N ALA A 52 4.30 -1.08 5.02
CA ALA A 52 3.70 0.05 4.32
C ALA A 52 2.86 -0.42 3.11
N LEU A 53 3.39 -1.35 2.32
CA LEU A 53 2.68 -1.98 1.21
C LEU A 53 1.40 -2.67 1.67
N ILE A 54 1.47 -3.50 2.73
CA ILE A 54 0.29 -4.22 3.22
C ILE A 54 -0.78 -3.23 3.72
N ASP A 55 -0.39 -2.17 4.42
CA ASP A 55 -1.32 -1.13 4.90
C ASP A 55 -2.06 -0.47 3.72
N GLY A 56 -1.35 -0.07 2.67
CA GLY A 56 -1.96 0.52 1.47
C GLY A 56 -2.87 -0.45 0.71
N TYR A 57 -2.45 -1.71 0.58
CA TYR A 57 -3.26 -2.78 -0.01
C TYR A 57 -4.58 -2.98 0.75
N CYS A 58 -4.50 -2.97 2.09
CA CYS A 58 -5.67 -3.11 2.95
C CYS A 58 -6.58 -1.87 2.92
N LEU A 59 -6.03 -0.67 2.70
CA LEU A 59 -6.85 0.54 2.51
C LEU A 59 -7.78 0.37 1.32
N ARG A 60 -7.24 -0.01 0.16
CA ARG A 60 -8.06 -0.22 -1.05
C ARG A 60 -9.17 -1.24 -0.80
N ARG A 61 -8.88 -2.32 -0.06
CA ARG A 61 -9.87 -3.34 0.28
C ARG A 61 -10.97 -2.85 1.21
N VAL A 62 -10.63 -2.03 2.20
CA VAL A 62 -11.64 -1.43 3.08
C VAL A 62 -12.52 -0.47 2.31
N GLU A 63 -11.98 0.26 1.34
CA GLU A 63 -12.79 1.10 0.44
C GLU A 63 -13.71 0.27 -0.46
N GLU A 64 -13.22 -0.85 -1.00
CA GLU A 64 -14.03 -1.81 -1.75
C GLU A 64 -15.22 -2.29 -0.89
N ASP A 65 -14.95 -2.74 0.33
CA ASP A 65 -15.99 -3.19 1.28
C ASP A 65 -16.97 -2.06 1.65
N ASP A 66 -16.49 -0.84 1.88
CA ASP A 66 -17.33 0.34 2.19
C ASP A 66 -18.24 0.74 1.02
N ALA A 67 -17.75 0.57 -0.21
CA ALA A 67 -18.52 0.77 -1.43
C ALA A 67 -19.44 -0.42 -1.77
N GLY A 68 -19.40 -1.50 -0.98
CA GLY A 68 -20.25 -2.68 -1.13
C GLY A 68 -19.73 -3.71 -2.13
N PHE A 69 -18.48 -3.62 -2.56
CA PHE A 69 -17.81 -4.66 -3.33
C PHE A 69 -17.27 -5.74 -2.40
N VAL A 70 -17.35 -7.00 -2.82
CA VAL A 70 -16.77 -8.14 -2.09
C VAL A 70 -15.88 -8.90 -3.06
N LEU A 71 -14.69 -8.36 -3.31
CA LEU A 71 -13.77 -8.90 -4.31
C LEU A 71 -12.86 -9.97 -3.71
N SER A 72 -12.88 -11.15 -4.31
CA SER A 72 -12.10 -12.31 -3.87
C SER A 72 -11.14 -12.78 -4.97
N ALA A 73 -10.12 -13.55 -4.60
CA ALA A 73 -9.20 -14.14 -5.57
C ALA A 73 -9.95 -15.07 -6.54
N VAL A 74 -9.71 -14.90 -7.84
CA VAL A 74 -10.25 -15.77 -8.89
C VAL A 74 -9.27 -16.92 -9.12
N GLU A 75 -9.78 -18.16 -9.06
CA GLU A 75 -8.96 -19.35 -9.30
C GLU A 75 -8.63 -19.52 -10.81
N GLY A 76 -7.44 -20.03 -11.10
CA GLY A 76 -7.02 -20.36 -12.47
C GLY A 76 -6.59 -19.17 -13.33
N VAL A 77 -6.54 -17.96 -12.77
CA VAL A 77 -5.93 -16.80 -13.44
C VAL A 77 -4.41 -16.90 -13.29
N GLU A 78 -3.73 -17.11 -14.41
CA GLU A 78 -2.28 -16.96 -14.49
C GLU A 78 -1.96 -15.50 -14.76
N THR A 79 -1.30 -14.84 -13.79
CA THR A 79 -0.82 -13.47 -13.94
C THR A 79 0.67 -13.43 -13.64
N ASP A 80 1.43 -12.77 -14.51
CA ASP A 80 2.86 -12.54 -14.28
C ASP A 80 3.07 -11.48 -13.19
N LEU A 81 3.85 -11.82 -12.16
CA LEU A 81 4.12 -10.92 -11.04
C LEU A 81 4.94 -9.69 -11.45
N GLY A 82 5.77 -9.79 -12.49
CA GLY A 82 6.53 -8.66 -13.03
C GLY A 82 5.63 -7.68 -13.78
N GLU A 83 4.67 -8.18 -14.56
CA GLU A 83 3.65 -7.35 -15.21
C GLU A 83 2.77 -6.64 -14.18
N LEU A 84 2.32 -7.34 -13.14
CA LEU A 84 1.57 -6.74 -12.03
C LEU A 84 2.37 -5.68 -11.28
N ASP A 85 3.66 -5.93 -11.03
CA ASP A 85 4.54 -4.96 -10.36
C ASP A 85 4.72 -3.67 -11.20
N ALA A 86 4.94 -3.83 -12.51
CA ALA A 86 5.06 -2.71 -13.44
C ALA A 86 3.75 -1.89 -13.50
N GLU A 87 2.61 -2.58 -13.56
CA GLU A 87 1.29 -1.95 -13.61
C GLU A 87 0.95 -1.25 -12.29
N ALA A 88 1.20 -1.89 -11.16
CA ALA A 88 1.06 -1.25 -9.84
C ALA A 88 1.96 -0.01 -9.72
N GLY A 89 3.17 -0.06 -10.26
CA GLY A 89 4.08 1.10 -10.31
C GLY A 89 3.52 2.25 -11.15
N ARG A 90 2.94 1.95 -12.31
CA ARG A 90 2.29 2.94 -13.19
C ARG A 90 1.09 3.59 -12.49
N ILE A 91 0.18 2.78 -11.95
CA ILE A 91 -1.00 3.25 -11.20
C ILE A 91 -0.59 4.08 -9.99
N ALA A 92 0.45 3.66 -9.24
CA ALA A 92 0.94 4.41 -8.09
C ALA A 92 1.44 5.81 -8.47
N ALA A 93 2.18 5.94 -9.59
CA ALA A 93 2.63 7.23 -10.08
C ALA A 93 1.45 8.14 -10.49
N GLU A 94 0.43 7.54 -11.10
CA GLU A 94 -0.83 8.21 -11.47
C GLU A 94 -1.59 8.70 -10.22
N VAL A 95 -1.80 7.85 -9.22
CA VAL A 95 -2.42 8.21 -7.93
C VAL A 95 -1.69 9.37 -7.26
N ARG A 96 -0.35 9.37 -7.24
CA ARG A 96 0.44 10.45 -6.63
C ARG A 96 0.31 11.80 -7.31
N THR A 97 0.00 11.81 -8.60
CA THR A 97 -0.15 13.04 -9.38
C THR A 97 -1.61 13.49 -9.48
N GLY A 98 -2.55 12.73 -8.90
CA GLY A 98 -3.98 12.92 -9.11
C GLY A 98 -4.40 12.65 -10.55
N ALA A 99 -3.59 11.91 -11.31
CA ALA A 99 -3.89 11.54 -12.67
C ALA A 99 -4.56 10.15 -12.67
N GLY A 100 -5.78 10.04 -13.18
CA GLY A 100 -6.48 8.77 -13.39
C GLY A 100 -7.61 8.48 -12.39
N ASP A 101 -8.62 7.75 -12.84
CA ASP A 101 -9.83 7.40 -12.09
C ASP A 101 -9.64 6.11 -11.25
N TYR A 102 -8.59 6.07 -10.41
CA TYR A 102 -8.30 4.90 -9.58
C TYR A 102 -8.81 5.00 -8.14
N LEU A 103 -9.17 6.19 -7.67
CA LEU A 103 -9.71 6.39 -6.33
C LEU A 103 -11.19 5.96 -6.32
N LEU A 104 -11.57 5.10 -5.37
CA LEU A 104 -12.95 4.57 -5.31
C LEU A 104 -13.88 5.50 -4.52
N GLY A 105 -13.31 6.30 -3.61
CA GLY A 105 -14.04 7.27 -2.81
C GLY A 105 -14.01 8.67 -3.41
N ASP A 106 -14.45 9.64 -2.61
CA ASP A 106 -14.08 11.04 -2.83
C ASP A 106 -12.54 11.16 -2.78
N ASP A 107 -11.93 11.77 -3.81
CA ASP A 107 -10.47 11.82 -3.95
C ASP A 107 -9.80 12.38 -2.68
N GLY A 108 -10.37 13.43 -2.09
CA GLY A 108 -9.87 14.04 -0.86
C GLY A 108 -9.88 13.06 0.30
N ARG A 109 -10.95 12.28 0.45
CA ARG A 109 -11.08 11.24 1.48
C ARG A 109 -10.01 10.15 1.35
N THR A 110 -9.78 9.63 0.15
CA THR A 110 -8.78 8.56 -0.06
C THR A 110 -7.36 9.08 0.16
N VAL A 111 -7.05 10.28 -0.37
CA VAL A 111 -5.77 10.94 -0.16
C VAL A 111 -5.52 11.19 1.34
N ASP A 112 -6.50 11.72 2.07
CA ASP A 112 -6.39 11.92 3.52
C ASP A 112 -6.11 10.60 4.28
N ALA A 113 -6.74 9.50 3.86
CA ALA A 113 -6.51 8.19 4.48
C ALA A 113 -5.11 7.61 4.16
N LEU A 114 -4.61 7.82 2.94
CA LEU A 114 -3.24 7.48 2.54
C LEU A 114 -2.22 8.29 3.33
N ASP A 115 -2.39 9.60 3.44
CA ASP A 115 -1.51 10.49 4.20
C ASP A 115 -1.46 10.09 5.68
N ARG A 116 -2.62 9.76 6.28
CA ARG A 116 -2.68 9.22 7.66
C ARG A 116 -1.96 7.89 7.81
N LEU A 117 -2.01 7.01 6.82
CA LEU A 117 -1.23 5.77 6.83
C LEU A 117 0.26 6.09 6.78
N VAL A 118 0.71 6.89 5.81
CA VAL A 118 2.11 7.31 5.66
C VAL A 118 2.64 7.92 6.94
N HIS A 119 1.96 8.93 7.48
CA HIS A 119 2.39 9.61 8.71
C HIS A 119 2.56 8.62 9.86
N SER A 120 1.64 7.68 10.03
CA SER A 120 1.79 6.64 11.05
C SER A 120 2.91 5.65 10.79
N GLN A 121 3.25 5.41 9.53
CA GLN A 121 4.33 4.50 9.16
C GLN A 121 5.66 5.14 9.52
N VAL A 122 5.81 6.43 9.22
CA VAL A 122 6.95 7.29 9.54
C VAL A 122 7.08 7.44 11.05
N ASP A 123 6.05 7.95 11.75
CA ASP A 123 6.08 8.22 13.18
C ASP A 123 6.43 6.96 13.99
N ARG A 124 5.70 5.85 13.79
CA ARG A 124 5.93 4.62 14.58
C ARG A 124 7.35 4.07 14.45
N ARG A 125 8.04 4.35 13.35
CA ARG A 125 9.34 3.77 13.02
C ARG A 125 10.49 4.72 13.25
N LEU A 126 10.27 6.02 13.06
CA LEU A 126 11.34 7.01 13.12
C LEU A 126 11.32 7.84 14.39
N ASP A 127 10.32 7.69 15.27
CA ASP A 127 10.26 8.45 16.53
C ASP A 127 11.55 8.28 17.36
N HIS A 128 12.07 7.05 17.43
CA HIS A 128 13.32 6.76 18.13
C HIS A 128 14.60 7.23 17.40
N TRP A 129 14.50 7.65 16.14
CA TRP A 129 15.59 8.19 15.31
C TRP A 129 15.49 9.70 15.10
N ARG A 130 14.44 10.36 15.60
CA ARG A 130 14.17 11.77 15.35
C ARG A 130 15.34 12.69 15.72
N ASP A 131 16.08 12.37 16.77
CA ASP A 131 17.26 13.14 17.20
C ASP A 131 18.58 12.68 16.53
N SER A 132 18.53 11.62 15.71
CA SER A 132 19.70 10.94 15.13
C SER A 132 19.81 11.04 13.61
N ILE A 133 18.74 11.42 12.91
CA ILE A 133 18.73 11.67 11.46
C ILE A 133 18.39 13.13 11.18
N ASP A 134 18.96 13.69 10.12
CA ASP A 134 18.64 15.05 9.70
C ASP A 134 17.32 15.13 8.91
N ASP A 135 16.84 16.35 8.68
CA ASP A 135 15.58 16.61 7.96
C ASP A 135 15.60 16.03 6.53
N THR A 136 16.78 15.88 5.92
CA THR A 136 16.90 15.36 4.55
C THR A 136 16.68 13.84 4.55
N ALA A 137 17.37 13.12 5.42
CA ALA A 137 17.18 11.69 5.60
C ALA A 137 15.75 11.34 6.07
N TRP A 138 15.16 12.21 6.90
CA TRP A 138 13.75 12.08 7.29
C TRP A 138 12.83 12.16 6.06
N ALA A 139 12.97 13.20 5.23
CA ALA A 139 12.16 13.38 4.03
C ALA A 139 12.36 12.23 3.02
N GLU A 140 13.57 11.71 2.86
CA GLU A 140 13.84 10.54 2.00
C GLU A 140 13.13 9.28 2.49
N LEU A 141 13.12 9.04 3.81
CA LEU A 141 12.43 7.89 4.40
C LEU A 141 10.91 8.04 4.32
N GLU A 142 10.38 9.25 4.54
CA GLU A 142 8.97 9.55 4.38
C GLU A 142 8.52 9.33 2.93
N GLU A 143 9.28 9.83 1.95
CA GLU A 143 9.04 9.61 0.53
C GLU A 143 9.11 8.12 0.16
N TYR A 144 10.10 7.39 0.70
CA TYR A 144 10.25 5.96 0.48
C TYR A 144 9.05 5.16 1.03
N LEU A 145 8.60 5.46 2.25
CA LEU A 145 7.44 4.78 2.83
C LEU A 145 6.14 5.17 2.13
N THR A 146 6.02 6.43 1.70
CA THR A 146 4.92 6.92 0.88
C THR A 146 4.78 6.09 -0.38
N TRP A 147 5.89 5.90 -1.11
CA TRP A 147 5.90 5.06 -2.31
C TRP A 147 5.33 3.67 -2.04
N TRP A 148 5.76 3.00 -0.96
CA TRP A 148 5.28 1.66 -0.66
C TRP A 148 3.81 1.60 -0.24
N VAL A 149 3.31 2.58 0.53
CA VAL A 149 1.87 2.68 0.84
C VAL A 149 1.06 2.82 -0.44
N VAL A 150 1.41 3.79 -1.30
CA VAL A 150 0.66 4.03 -2.54
C VAL A 150 0.79 2.85 -3.51
N LYS A 151 1.96 2.20 -3.57
CA LYS A 151 2.16 1.00 -4.40
C LYS A 151 1.33 -0.17 -3.92
N GLY A 152 1.16 -0.36 -2.61
CA GLY A 152 0.26 -1.37 -2.06
C GLY A 152 -1.21 -1.14 -2.46
N TYR A 153 -1.67 0.11 -2.35
CA TYR A 153 -2.99 0.54 -2.80
C TYR A 153 -3.19 0.26 -4.30
N ALA A 154 -2.22 0.65 -5.12
CA ALA A 154 -2.19 0.44 -6.56
C ALA A 154 -2.14 -1.06 -6.94
N PHE A 155 -1.45 -1.89 -6.18
CA PHE A 155 -1.32 -3.32 -6.46
C PHE A 155 -2.69 -4.02 -6.41
N ARG A 156 -3.54 -3.67 -5.44
CA ARG A 156 -4.91 -4.20 -5.37
C ARG A 156 -5.73 -3.84 -6.61
N ILE A 157 -5.55 -2.64 -7.15
CA ILE A 157 -6.21 -2.20 -8.39
C ILE A 157 -5.67 -2.99 -9.59
N ALA A 158 -4.35 -3.19 -9.67
CA ALA A 158 -3.72 -3.99 -10.71
C ALA A 158 -4.24 -5.44 -10.73
N GLU A 159 -4.44 -6.06 -9.55
CA GLU A 159 -5.07 -7.37 -9.45
C GLU A 159 -6.48 -7.39 -10.03
N SER A 160 -7.28 -6.34 -9.79
CA SER A 160 -8.64 -6.24 -10.32
C SER A 160 -8.63 -6.10 -11.84
N GLN A 161 -7.76 -5.25 -12.38
CA GLN A 161 -7.65 -5.06 -13.83
C GLN A 161 -7.12 -6.30 -14.56
N ALA A 162 -6.24 -7.07 -13.91
CA ALA A 162 -5.77 -8.36 -14.41
C ALA A 162 -6.84 -9.47 -14.30
N GLY A 163 -8.00 -9.20 -13.69
CA GLY A 163 -9.04 -10.21 -13.43
C GLY A 163 -8.65 -11.23 -12.36
N ALA A 164 -7.58 -11.00 -11.61
CA ALA A 164 -7.13 -11.87 -10.53
C ALA A 164 -8.01 -11.76 -9.28
N ILE A 165 -8.80 -10.69 -9.19
CA ILE A 165 -9.86 -10.52 -8.19
C ILE A 165 -11.16 -10.06 -8.85
N ALA A 166 -12.29 -10.59 -8.38
CA ALA A 166 -13.64 -10.26 -8.87
C ALA A 166 -14.69 -10.49 -7.78
#